data_AF-A0A397F628-F1
#
_entry.id   AF-A0A397F628-F1
#
_cell.length_a   1.000
_cell.length_b   1.000
_cell.length_c   1.000
_cell.angle_alpha   90.00
_cell.angle_beta   90.00
_cell.angle_gamma   90.00
#
_symmetry.space_group_name_H-M   'P 1'
#
loop_
_entity.id
_entity.type
_entity.pdbx_description
1 polymer ?
#
loop_
_entity_poly.entity_id
_entity_poly.type
_entity_poly.pdbx_seq_one_letter_code
_entity_poly.pdbx_strand_id
1 'polypeptide(L)'
;MPRKLNASAVDVVAAPKRRVPPKPKSLKDRIVSIVTESSIMLGAPTIKKKLVHDFGLVNSKAFNTNVNKALKELADDGDRKDFGKCGGSYHAGPTSAAYLAHVAKEQEAGQLEAYKREGRVLCYGIKAKAKTTKDRILFILAKATTLVGVPTIKKRLVEEYGLTESKAFNTNVNKALAALSSEQRADFGKVGGSYHAGDASAAYIQHFQGKASAAADEANAQKYMDQGCIQCCHCGEWCPGDCEVGEDSIARGSKYKCFACDKVFWTWISDGYTTGHEVEYKYSAGQLRISTFQLVAMFDFLKRPTLEDELFKMRFTAKSLVRNSKKCEKNQIAQKLKLKQAIEKGNMEGAKIYAQNAIREKTQALSYLQLSSRIDAVAARVQTAISMGNLKSNMSGVVKGMNVVMDSMNVEKISKTMDQFERQFEDLDVRAAYMEGAMNSTTAGATPADQVDDLIQMVADENGLVIAGQLDSAGAVGSHVPVAAPAAAQATDDLTARLAALRKA
;
A
#
# COMPACT_ATOMS: atom_id res chain seq x y z
N MET A 1 -56.10 54.22 48.12
CA MET A 1 -56.63 53.03 47.41
C MET A 1 -56.24 53.09 45.94
N PRO A 2 -55.34 52.23 45.46
CA PRO A 2 -55.19 51.94 44.04
C PRO A 2 -55.71 50.53 43.71
N ARG A 3 -56.32 50.43 42.52
CA ARG A 3 -57.03 49.27 41.98
C ARG A 3 -56.12 48.05 41.82
N LYS A 4 -56.59 46.89 42.28
CA LYS A 4 -56.02 45.57 41.99
C LYS A 4 -56.20 45.25 40.50
N LEU A 5 -55.11 45.19 39.75
CA LEU A 5 -55.05 44.53 38.44
C LEU A 5 -54.79 43.04 38.70
N ASN A 6 -55.78 42.21 38.38
CA ASN A 6 -55.67 40.75 38.44
C ASN A 6 -54.75 40.27 37.31
N ALA A 7 -53.81 39.40 37.67
CA ALA A 7 -52.94 38.69 36.74
C ALA A 7 -53.78 37.83 35.79
N SER A 8 -53.75 38.15 34.49
CA SER A 8 -54.30 37.30 33.44
C SER A 8 -53.53 35.98 33.38
N ALA A 9 -54.30 34.90 33.36
CA ALA A 9 -53.83 33.55 33.10
C ALA A 9 -53.05 33.48 31.78
N VAL A 10 -51.90 32.83 31.83
CA VAL A 10 -51.17 32.37 30.64
C VAL A 10 -51.95 31.18 30.10
N ASP A 11 -52.83 31.43 29.13
CA ASP A 11 -53.49 30.38 28.36
C ASP A 11 -52.44 29.64 27.54
N VAL A 12 -52.12 28.41 27.96
CA VAL A 12 -51.41 27.42 27.17
C VAL A 12 -52.28 27.12 25.95
N VAL A 13 -51.94 27.69 24.80
CA VAL A 13 -52.59 27.38 23.53
C VAL A 13 -52.34 25.90 23.21
N ALA A 14 -53.35 25.08 23.49
CA ALA A 14 -53.39 23.69 23.09
C ALA A 14 -53.38 23.60 21.56
N ALA A 15 -52.40 22.86 21.02
CA ALA A 15 -52.31 22.58 19.58
C ALA A 15 -53.61 21.96 19.04
N PRO A 16 -54.08 22.35 17.84
CA PRO A 16 -55.30 21.77 17.28
C PRO A 16 -55.10 20.28 17.01
N LYS A 17 -55.95 19.44 17.63
CA LYS A 17 -56.03 18.01 17.33
C LYS A 17 -56.27 17.83 15.83
N ARG A 18 -55.30 17.23 15.11
CA ARG A 18 -55.49 16.81 13.71
C ARG A 18 -56.73 15.92 13.63
N ARG A 19 -57.75 16.34 12.87
CA ARG A 19 -58.87 15.47 12.52
C ARG A 19 -58.31 14.28 11.74
N VAL A 20 -58.41 13.08 12.30
CA VAL A 20 -58.09 11.83 11.57
C VAL A 20 -59.11 11.68 10.45
N PRO A 21 -58.72 11.59 9.17
CA PRO A 21 -59.67 11.39 8.08
C PRO A 21 -60.41 10.06 8.26
N PRO A 22 -61.70 9.98 7.86
CA PRO A 22 -62.48 8.75 7.99
C PRO A 22 -61.81 7.62 7.21
N LYS A 23 -61.75 6.41 7.80
CA LYS A 23 -61.14 5.23 7.17
C LYS A 23 -61.75 4.99 5.78
N PRO A 24 -60.94 4.88 4.72
CA PRO A 24 -61.43 4.66 3.36
C PRO A 24 -62.22 3.34 3.26
N LYS A 25 -63.46 3.44 2.77
CA LYS A 25 -64.43 2.34 2.77
C LYS A 25 -64.17 1.33 1.65
N SER A 26 -63.75 1.78 0.46
CA SER A 26 -63.49 0.89 -0.68
C SER A 26 -62.01 0.47 -0.78
N LEU A 27 -61.75 -0.66 -1.43
CA LEU A 27 -60.38 -1.13 -1.70
C LEU A 27 -59.61 -0.13 -2.58
N LYS A 28 -60.29 0.51 -3.53
CA LYS A 28 -59.71 1.53 -4.42
C LYS A 28 -59.25 2.75 -3.63
N ASP A 29 -60.06 3.24 -2.70
CA ASP A 29 -59.71 4.42 -1.88
C ASP A 29 -58.54 4.13 -0.94
N ARG A 30 -58.45 2.90 -0.41
CA ARG A 30 -57.29 2.45 0.40
C ARG A 30 -56.00 2.44 -0.39
N ILE A 31 -56.06 1.99 -1.65
CA ILE A 31 -54.92 2.00 -2.56
C ILE A 31 -54.48 3.44 -2.86
N VAL A 32 -55.43 4.33 -3.16
CA VAL A 32 -55.13 5.75 -3.43
C VAL A 32 -54.50 6.39 -2.18
N SER A 33 -55.03 6.17 -0.98
CA SER A 33 -54.47 6.67 0.29
C SER A 33 -53.01 6.24 0.51
N ILE A 34 -52.70 4.97 0.25
CA ILE A 34 -51.33 4.44 0.40
C ILE A 34 -50.36 5.12 -0.58
N VAL A 35 -50.83 5.39 -1.80
CA VAL A 35 -50.01 5.98 -2.86
C VAL A 35 -49.87 7.49 -2.67
N THR A 36 -50.89 8.20 -2.18
CA THR A 36 -50.84 9.64 -1.87
C THR A 36 -49.97 9.96 -0.66
N GLU A 37 -49.92 9.07 0.35
CA GLU A 37 -49.04 9.22 1.51
C GLU A 37 -47.58 8.86 1.20
N SER A 38 -47.31 8.20 0.07
CA SER A 38 -45.97 7.77 -0.28
C SER A 38 -45.19 8.82 -1.07
N SER A 39 -43.97 9.13 -0.61
CA SER A 39 -43.04 10.03 -1.29
C SER A 39 -42.34 9.40 -2.50
N ILE A 40 -42.60 8.12 -2.79
CA ILE A 40 -41.98 7.34 -3.86
C ILE A 40 -43.04 6.54 -4.63
N MET A 41 -42.80 6.25 -5.92
CA MET A 41 -43.71 5.38 -6.68
C MET A 41 -43.68 3.96 -6.12
N LEU A 42 -44.86 3.35 -5.97
CA LEU A 42 -45.00 2.04 -5.34
C LEU A 42 -45.33 0.97 -6.38
N GLY A 43 -44.64 -0.16 -6.31
CA GLY A 43 -45.02 -1.36 -7.06
C GLY A 43 -46.20 -2.09 -6.43
N ALA A 44 -46.94 -2.86 -7.24
CA ALA A 44 -48.06 -3.68 -6.78
C ALA A 44 -47.73 -4.59 -5.57
N PRO A 45 -46.54 -5.22 -5.48
CA PRO A 45 -46.17 -6.03 -4.30
C PRO A 45 -46.09 -5.21 -3.01
N THR A 46 -45.59 -3.97 -3.08
CA THR A 46 -45.44 -3.07 -1.94
C THR A 46 -46.79 -2.54 -1.47
N ILE A 47 -47.66 -2.18 -2.41
CA ILE A 47 -49.05 -1.76 -2.11
C ILE A 47 -49.80 -2.89 -1.41
N LYS A 48 -49.66 -4.14 -1.88
CA LYS A 48 -50.26 -5.31 -1.24
C LYS A 48 -49.78 -5.51 0.20
N LYS A 49 -48.47 -5.36 0.46
CA LYS A 49 -47.91 -5.44 1.81
C LYS A 49 -48.46 -4.35 2.73
N LYS A 50 -48.55 -3.11 2.25
CA LYS A 50 -49.11 -1.98 3.01
C LYS A 50 -50.62 -2.16 3.27
N LEU A 51 -51.37 -2.71 2.32
CA LEU A 51 -52.79 -3.04 2.53
C LEU A 51 -53.00 -4.09 3.65
N VAL A 52 -52.11 -5.07 3.73
CA VAL A 52 -52.13 -6.08 4.81
C VAL A 52 -51.76 -5.44 6.15
N HIS A 53 -50.71 -4.62 6.18
CA HIS A 53 -50.19 -3.99 7.40
C HIS A 53 -51.12 -2.88 7.95
N ASP A 54 -51.54 -1.95 7.11
CA ASP A 54 -52.23 -0.72 7.53
C ASP A 54 -53.75 -0.94 7.71
N PHE A 55 -54.32 -1.91 6.97
CA PHE A 55 -55.76 -2.19 6.97
C PHE A 55 -56.12 -3.61 7.43
N GLY A 56 -55.15 -4.41 7.89
CA GLY A 56 -55.38 -5.75 8.45
C GLY A 56 -55.96 -6.76 7.47
N LEU A 57 -55.75 -6.58 6.16
CA LEU A 57 -56.30 -7.46 5.12
C LEU A 57 -55.54 -8.79 5.07
N VAL A 58 -56.24 -9.90 4.85
CA VAL A 58 -55.62 -11.24 4.77
C VAL A 58 -55.03 -11.47 3.38
N ASN A 59 -53.74 -11.83 3.35
CA ASN A 59 -53.04 -12.14 2.10
C ASN A 59 -53.49 -13.49 1.53
N SER A 60 -54.49 -13.46 0.63
CA SER A 60 -55.01 -14.63 -0.09
C SER A 60 -54.82 -14.51 -1.60
N LYS A 61 -54.98 -15.61 -2.34
CA LYS A 61 -54.95 -15.58 -3.82
C LYS A 61 -56.05 -14.67 -4.39
N ALA A 62 -57.25 -14.72 -3.81
CA ALA A 62 -58.36 -13.85 -4.18
C ALA A 62 -58.07 -12.36 -3.90
N PHE A 63 -57.46 -12.05 -2.75
CA PHE A 63 -57.00 -10.70 -2.41
C PHE A 63 -56.00 -10.17 -3.45
N ASN A 64 -55.02 -10.99 -3.83
CA ASN A 64 -54.01 -10.61 -4.83
C ASN A 64 -54.62 -10.30 -6.20
N THR A 65 -55.60 -11.09 -6.64
CA THR A 65 -56.35 -10.87 -7.88
C THR A 65 -57.18 -9.59 -7.80
N ASN A 66 -57.90 -9.37 -6.70
CA ASN A 66 -58.77 -8.20 -6.51
C ASN A 66 -57.96 -6.89 -6.44
N VAL A 67 -56.80 -6.89 -5.77
CA VAL A 67 -55.91 -5.72 -5.73
C VAL A 67 -55.32 -5.41 -7.10
N ASN A 68 -54.88 -6.43 -7.85
CA ASN A 68 -54.37 -6.23 -9.21
C ASN A 68 -55.46 -5.70 -10.17
N LYS A 69 -56.70 -6.21 -10.05
CA LYS A 69 -57.86 -5.72 -10.79
C LYS A 69 -58.17 -4.27 -10.45
N ALA A 70 -58.22 -3.93 -9.15
CA ALA A 70 -58.45 -2.56 -8.69
C ALA A 70 -57.35 -1.58 -9.15
N LEU A 71 -56.08 -1.97 -9.11
CA LEU A 71 -54.95 -1.18 -9.61
C LEU A 71 -55.03 -0.92 -11.11
N LYS A 72 -55.53 -1.90 -11.89
CA LYS A 72 -55.72 -1.75 -13.33
C LYS A 72 -56.87 -0.78 -13.63
N GLU A 73 -58.03 -0.99 -13.01
CA GLU A 73 -59.17 -0.09 -13.16
C GLU A 73 -58.82 1.35 -12.76
N LEU A 74 -58.10 1.54 -11.66
CA LEU A 74 -57.62 2.86 -11.22
C LEU A 74 -56.65 3.53 -12.19
N ALA A 75 -55.88 2.76 -12.95
CA ALA A 75 -54.92 3.29 -13.92
C ALA A 75 -55.56 3.58 -15.28
N ASP A 76 -56.65 2.87 -15.61
CA ASP A 76 -57.39 3.03 -16.87
C ASP A 76 -58.44 4.18 -16.77
N ASP A 77 -58.76 4.65 -15.57
CA ASP A 77 -59.63 5.82 -15.32
C ASP A 77 -58.92 7.15 -15.67
N GLY A 78 -58.93 7.52 -16.95
CA GLY A 78 -58.21 8.69 -17.50
C GLY A 78 -58.66 10.07 -16.97
N ASP A 79 -59.82 10.15 -16.32
CA ASP A 79 -60.34 11.40 -15.74
C ASP A 79 -59.78 11.69 -14.33
N ARG A 80 -59.10 10.73 -13.69
CA ARG A 80 -58.50 10.92 -12.38
C ARG A 80 -57.15 11.61 -12.44
N LYS A 81 -56.97 12.65 -11.61
CA LYS A 81 -55.72 13.40 -11.45
C LYS A 81 -54.91 12.98 -10.22
N ASP A 82 -55.46 12.13 -9.38
CA ASP A 82 -54.94 11.71 -8.07
C ASP A 82 -54.24 10.34 -8.10
N PHE A 83 -54.27 9.61 -9.23
CA PHE A 83 -53.64 8.31 -9.38
C PHE A 83 -53.11 8.10 -10.80
N GLY A 84 -51.96 7.45 -10.95
CA GLY A 84 -51.36 7.18 -12.26
C GLY A 84 -50.36 6.03 -12.23
N LYS A 85 -49.96 5.56 -13.42
CA LYS A 85 -49.07 4.40 -13.59
C LYS A 85 -47.94 4.71 -14.57
N CYS A 86 -46.70 4.47 -14.14
CA CYS A 86 -45.49 4.56 -14.96
C CYS A 86 -44.57 3.37 -14.71
N GLY A 87 -44.10 2.70 -15.77
CA GLY A 87 -43.08 1.66 -15.66
C GLY A 87 -43.42 0.52 -14.69
N GLY A 88 -44.69 0.11 -14.61
CA GLY A 88 -45.16 -0.94 -13.69
C GLY A 88 -45.32 -0.50 -12.22
N SER A 89 -45.07 0.77 -11.91
CA SER A 89 -45.25 1.39 -10.59
C SER A 89 -46.37 2.44 -10.61
N TYR A 90 -46.93 2.74 -9.44
CA TYR A 90 -48.08 3.63 -9.28
C TYR A 90 -47.73 4.88 -8.46
N HIS A 91 -48.34 6.02 -8.80
CA HIS A 91 -48.08 7.34 -8.18
C HIS A 91 -49.37 8.13 -7.98
N ALA A 92 -49.30 9.18 -7.16
CA ALA A 92 -50.44 10.02 -6.77
C ALA A 92 -50.75 11.12 -7.80
N GLY A 93 -50.72 10.78 -9.08
CA GLY A 93 -50.98 11.71 -10.18
C GLY A 93 -49.75 12.52 -10.66
N PRO A 94 -49.91 13.29 -11.75
CA PRO A 94 -48.81 13.92 -12.49
C PRO A 94 -48.18 15.14 -11.80
N THR A 95 -48.82 15.69 -10.76
CA THR A 95 -48.26 16.77 -9.93
C THR A 95 -47.64 16.27 -8.64
N SER A 96 -47.69 14.95 -8.37
CA SER A 96 -47.11 14.39 -7.16
C SER A 96 -45.58 14.46 -7.19
N ALA A 97 -44.97 14.73 -6.02
CA ALA A 97 -43.52 14.78 -5.86
C ALA A 97 -42.83 13.49 -6.35
N ALA A 98 -43.48 12.33 -6.13
CA ALA A 98 -42.99 11.04 -6.59
C ALA A 98 -42.94 10.92 -8.13
N TYR A 99 -43.93 11.46 -8.83
CA TYR A 99 -43.98 11.47 -10.29
C TYR A 99 -43.03 12.51 -10.89
N LEU A 100 -43.00 13.73 -10.35
CA LEU A 100 -42.07 14.78 -10.81
C LEU A 100 -40.60 14.34 -10.63
N ALA A 101 -40.27 13.63 -9.54
CA ALA A 101 -38.94 13.06 -9.35
C ALA A 101 -38.61 11.93 -10.34
N HIS A 102 -39.61 11.20 -10.85
CA HIS A 102 -39.42 10.20 -11.89
C HIS A 102 -39.26 10.83 -13.27
N VAL A 103 -40.11 11.80 -13.61
CA VAL A 103 -40.03 12.54 -14.88
C VAL A 103 -38.71 13.31 -14.97
N ALA A 104 -38.22 13.89 -13.87
CA ALA A 104 -36.90 14.51 -13.83
C ALA A 104 -35.78 13.48 -14.15
N LYS A 105 -35.86 12.26 -13.59
CA LYS A 105 -34.91 11.17 -13.91
C LYS A 105 -35.03 10.68 -15.35
N GLU A 106 -36.25 10.63 -15.91
CA GLU A 106 -36.46 10.26 -17.31
C GLU A 106 -36.00 11.35 -18.28
N GLN A 107 -36.13 12.63 -17.92
CA GLN A 107 -35.59 13.75 -18.71
C GLN A 107 -34.06 13.78 -18.68
N GLU A 108 -33.44 13.50 -17.53
CA GLU A 108 -31.99 13.26 -17.42
C GLU A 108 -31.54 12.05 -18.25
N ALA A 109 -32.33 10.96 -18.28
CA ALA A 109 -32.08 9.79 -19.12
C ALA A 109 -32.28 10.07 -20.61
N GLY A 110 -33.25 10.91 -20.99
CA GLY A 110 -33.49 11.36 -22.36
C GLY A 110 -32.42 12.32 -22.87
N GLN A 111 -31.94 13.24 -22.03
CA GLN A 111 -30.75 14.05 -22.29
C GLN A 111 -29.51 13.16 -22.47
N LEU A 112 -29.39 12.07 -21.71
CA LEU A 112 -28.34 11.07 -21.89
C LEU A 112 -28.47 10.29 -23.21
N GLU A 113 -29.67 10.10 -23.78
CA GLU A 113 -29.86 9.52 -25.11
C GLU A 113 -29.59 10.49 -26.26
N ALA A 114 -29.93 11.77 -26.10
CA ALA A 114 -29.52 12.84 -27.02
C ALA A 114 -27.99 12.97 -27.06
N TYR A 115 -27.33 12.90 -25.90
CA TYR A 115 -25.87 12.92 -25.78
C TYR A 115 -25.17 11.68 -26.38
N LYS A 116 -25.88 10.54 -26.47
CA LYS A 116 -25.39 9.32 -27.16
C LYS A 116 -25.48 9.41 -28.69
N ARG A 117 -26.39 10.23 -29.25
CA ARG A 117 -26.52 10.44 -30.71
C ARG A 117 -25.44 11.37 -31.26
N GLU A 118 -25.00 12.35 -30.48
CA GLU A 118 -23.95 13.30 -30.84
C GLU A 118 -22.55 12.79 -30.44
N GLY A 119 -22.09 11.70 -31.05
CA GLY A 119 -20.66 11.42 -31.32
C GLY A 119 -19.61 11.47 -30.20
N ARG A 120 -19.96 11.62 -28.92
CA ARG A 120 -19.03 11.57 -27.77
C ARG A 120 -19.27 10.28 -26.97
N VAL A 121 -18.63 9.23 -27.44
CA VAL A 121 -18.66 7.90 -26.82
C VAL A 121 -17.93 7.98 -25.48
N LEU A 122 -18.65 7.95 -24.36
CA LEU A 122 -18.57 6.84 -23.40
C LEU A 122 -19.35 7.06 -22.09
N CYS A 123 -19.89 5.92 -21.64
CA CYS A 123 -20.23 5.55 -20.26
C CYS A 123 -21.51 6.13 -19.67
N TYR A 124 -22.53 5.27 -19.50
CA TYR A 124 -23.12 4.98 -18.18
C TYR A 124 -24.10 3.79 -18.13
N GLY A 125 -24.23 2.96 -19.19
CA GLY A 125 -25.28 1.91 -19.25
C GLY A 125 -24.85 0.45 -19.42
N ILE A 126 -23.55 0.10 -19.48
CA ILE A 126 -23.12 -1.25 -19.96
C ILE A 126 -22.74 -2.23 -18.83
N LYS A 127 -22.85 -1.87 -17.55
CA LYS A 127 -22.56 -2.84 -16.47
C LYS A 127 -23.40 -4.13 -16.56
N ALA A 128 -24.59 -4.08 -17.16
CA ALA A 128 -25.47 -5.24 -17.32
C ALA A 128 -25.17 -6.14 -18.54
N LYS A 129 -24.27 -5.77 -19.47
CA LYS A 129 -24.07 -6.52 -20.74
C LYS A 129 -22.68 -7.16 -20.93
N ALA A 130 -21.70 -6.89 -20.07
CA ALA A 130 -20.35 -7.49 -20.19
C ALA A 130 -20.30 -8.94 -19.67
N LYS A 131 -20.72 -9.89 -20.51
CA LYS A 131 -20.80 -11.32 -20.16
C LYS A 131 -19.44 -12.01 -20.17
N THR A 132 -18.53 -11.63 -21.08
CA THR A 132 -17.21 -12.27 -21.20
C THR A 132 -16.09 -11.48 -20.51
N THR A 133 -15.00 -12.15 -20.14
CA THR A 133 -13.81 -11.49 -19.56
C THR A 133 -13.21 -10.45 -20.51
N LYS A 134 -13.28 -10.67 -21.83
CA LYS A 134 -12.82 -9.72 -22.86
C LYS A 134 -13.63 -8.42 -22.80
N ASP A 135 -14.95 -8.52 -22.77
CA ASP A 135 -15.84 -7.35 -22.73
C ASP A 135 -15.65 -6.52 -21.46
N ARG A 136 -15.40 -7.19 -20.33
CA ARG A 136 -15.11 -6.52 -19.05
C ARG A 136 -13.80 -5.75 -19.09
N ILE A 137 -12.77 -6.30 -19.73
CA ILE A 137 -11.48 -5.62 -19.92
C ILE A 137 -11.66 -4.39 -20.82
N LEU A 138 -12.34 -4.53 -21.97
CA LEU A 138 -12.61 -3.41 -22.88
C LEU A 138 -13.37 -2.29 -22.17
N PHE A 139 -14.36 -2.62 -21.34
CA PHE A 139 -15.11 -1.64 -20.55
C PHE A 139 -14.24 -0.88 -19.54
N ILE A 140 -13.33 -1.59 -18.85
CA ILE A 140 -12.39 -0.97 -17.90
C ILE A 140 -11.43 -0.02 -18.63
N LEU A 141 -10.95 -0.41 -19.81
CA LEU A 141 -10.05 0.41 -20.63
C LEU A 141 -10.77 1.62 -21.22
N ALA A 142 -12.02 1.48 -21.62
CA ALA A 142 -12.83 2.57 -22.16
C ALA A 142 -13.05 3.69 -21.13
N LYS A 143 -13.20 3.33 -19.84
CA LYS A 143 -13.30 4.29 -18.74
C LYS A 143 -11.99 4.91 -18.29
N ALA A 144 -10.86 4.36 -18.72
CA ALA A 144 -9.58 4.80 -18.23
C ALA A 144 -9.16 6.11 -18.91
N THR A 145 -8.79 7.09 -18.09
CA THR A 145 -8.18 8.36 -18.55
C THR A 145 -6.69 8.24 -18.75
N THR A 146 -6.04 7.20 -18.21
CA THR A 146 -4.59 6.93 -18.34
C THR A 146 -4.33 5.51 -18.80
N LEU A 147 -3.12 5.23 -19.30
CA LEU A 147 -2.70 3.89 -19.68
C LEU A 147 -2.79 2.92 -18.48
N VAL A 148 -3.35 1.74 -18.70
CA VAL A 148 -3.69 0.79 -17.62
C VAL A 148 -2.80 -0.44 -17.68
N GLY A 149 -2.08 -0.73 -16.60
CA GLY A 149 -1.29 -1.95 -16.47
C GLY A 149 -2.12 -3.19 -16.09
N VAL A 150 -1.56 -4.38 -16.36
CA VAL A 150 -2.18 -5.68 -16.02
C VAL A 150 -2.61 -5.78 -14.54
N PRO A 151 -1.82 -5.34 -13.54
CA PRO A 151 -2.25 -5.39 -12.14
C PRO A 151 -3.51 -4.55 -11.87
N THR A 152 -3.58 -3.36 -12.46
CA THR A 152 -4.74 -2.46 -12.31
C THR A 152 -5.98 -3.01 -13.01
N ILE A 153 -5.83 -3.67 -14.16
CA ILE A 153 -6.94 -4.37 -14.83
C ILE A 153 -7.48 -5.48 -13.93
N LYS A 154 -6.60 -6.30 -13.33
CA LYS A 154 -7.00 -7.38 -12.41
C LYS A 154 -7.73 -6.84 -11.19
N LYS A 155 -7.18 -5.81 -10.54
CA LYS A 155 -7.81 -5.14 -9.39
C LYS A 155 -9.20 -4.60 -9.75
N ARG A 156 -9.34 -3.89 -10.88
CA ARG A 156 -10.65 -3.36 -11.31
C ARG A 156 -11.65 -4.44 -11.72
N LEU A 157 -11.19 -5.58 -12.25
CA LEU A 157 -12.06 -6.72 -12.51
C LEU A 157 -12.61 -7.32 -11.21
N VAL A 158 -11.80 -7.41 -10.16
CA VAL A 158 -12.22 -7.87 -8.83
C VAL A 158 -13.19 -6.89 -8.20
N GLU A 159 -12.87 -5.59 -8.21
CA GLU A 159 -13.67 -4.53 -7.57
C GLU A 159 -15.01 -4.26 -8.29
N GLU A 160 -15.01 -4.15 -9.63
CA GLU A 160 -16.22 -3.78 -10.38
C GLU A 160 -17.15 -4.95 -10.69
N TYR A 161 -16.62 -6.18 -10.76
CA TYR A 161 -17.37 -7.37 -11.18
C TYR A 161 -17.35 -8.52 -10.15
N GLY A 162 -16.75 -8.32 -8.98
CA GLY A 162 -16.79 -9.27 -7.86
C GLY A 162 -16.10 -10.61 -8.15
N LEU A 163 -15.12 -10.65 -9.07
CA LEU A 163 -14.36 -11.88 -9.31
C LEU A 163 -13.37 -12.12 -8.16
N THR A 164 -13.09 -13.39 -7.87
CA THR A 164 -12.08 -13.77 -6.88
C THR A 164 -10.71 -13.95 -7.53
N GLU A 165 -9.66 -13.43 -6.88
CA GLU A 165 -8.29 -13.64 -7.35
C GLU A 165 -7.88 -15.11 -7.16
N SER A 166 -7.72 -15.82 -8.27
CA SER A 166 -7.23 -17.19 -8.30
C SER A 166 -6.18 -17.36 -9.40
N LYS A 167 -5.40 -18.44 -9.35
CA LYS A 167 -4.44 -18.77 -10.41
C LYS A 167 -5.13 -18.91 -11.77
N ALA A 168 -6.31 -19.53 -11.80
CA ALA A 168 -7.13 -19.67 -13.00
C ALA A 168 -7.62 -18.30 -13.53
N PHE A 169 -8.07 -17.40 -12.65
CA PHE A 169 -8.43 -16.03 -13.01
C PHE A 169 -7.26 -15.29 -13.66
N ASN A 170 -6.07 -15.35 -13.06
CA ASN A 170 -4.87 -14.71 -13.59
C ASN A 170 -4.49 -15.23 -14.98
N THR A 171 -4.56 -16.55 -15.18
CA THR A 171 -4.33 -17.16 -16.49
C THR A 171 -5.39 -16.74 -17.51
N ASN A 172 -6.66 -16.66 -17.12
CA ASN A 172 -7.76 -16.27 -18.01
C ASN A 172 -7.71 -14.80 -18.42
N VAL A 173 -7.35 -13.89 -17.52
CA VAL A 173 -7.16 -12.46 -17.83
C VAL A 173 -5.98 -12.26 -18.79
N ASN A 174 -4.86 -12.92 -18.54
CA ASN A 174 -3.69 -12.83 -19.42
C ASN A 174 -3.98 -13.44 -20.81
N LYS A 175 -4.69 -14.56 -20.88
CA LYS A 175 -5.16 -15.15 -22.15
C LYS A 175 -6.13 -14.22 -22.89
N ALA A 176 -7.05 -13.55 -22.17
CA ALA A 176 -7.97 -12.60 -22.76
C ALA A 176 -7.26 -11.36 -23.32
N LEU A 177 -6.27 -10.81 -22.61
CA LEU A 177 -5.44 -9.69 -23.10
C LEU A 177 -4.60 -10.08 -24.31
N ALA A 178 -4.04 -11.30 -24.33
CA ALA A 178 -3.30 -11.81 -25.49
C ALA A 178 -4.22 -11.97 -26.71
N ALA A 179 -5.41 -12.54 -26.52
CA ALA A 179 -6.40 -12.70 -27.58
C ALA A 179 -6.90 -11.36 -28.13
N LEU A 180 -7.17 -10.37 -27.27
CA LEU A 180 -7.55 -9.01 -27.69
C LEU A 180 -6.43 -8.33 -28.49
N SER A 181 -5.17 -8.58 -28.13
CA SER A 181 -4.02 -8.06 -28.88
C SER A 181 -3.85 -8.73 -30.24
N SER A 182 -4.18 -10.01 -30.39
CA SER A 182 -4.11 -10.72 -31.68
C SER A 182 -5.26 -10.36 -32.62
N GLU A 183 -6.40 -9.93 -32.08
CA GLU A 183 -7.60 -9.56 -32.87
C GLU A 183 -7.51 -8.17 -33.52
N GLN A 184 -6.46 -7.38 -33.23
CA GLN A 184 -6.18 -6.05 -33.82
C GLN A 184 -7.44 -5.16 -33.96
N ARG A 185 -8.15 -4.94 -32.85
CA ARG A 185 -9.36 -4.14 -32.86
C ARG A 185 -9.06 -2.65 -32.69
N ALA A 186 -9.87 -1.78 -33.31
CA ALA A 186 -9.75 -0.33 -33.18
C ALA A 186 -10.03 0.20 -31.76
N ASP A 187 -10.72 -0.58 -30.92
CA ASP A 187 -11.10 -0.24 -29.54
C ASP A 187 -10.15 -0.82 -28.47
N PHE A 188 -8.99 -1.38 -28.88
CA PHE A 188 -7.99 -1.94 -27.97
C PHE A 188 -6.57 -1.74 -28.51
N GLY A 189 -5.69 -1.18 -27.68
CA GLY A 189 -4.29 -1.02 -28.03
C GLY A 189 -3.36 -1.27 -26.86
N LYS A 190 -2.08 -1.49 -27.17
CA LYS A 190 -1.01 -1.79 -26.21
C LYS A 190 0.18 -0.88 -26.48
N VAL A 191 0.58 -0.12 -25.46
CA VAL A 191 1.77 0.72 -25.46
C VAL A 191 2.71 0.20 -24.37
N GLY A 192 3.82 -0.43 -24.77
CA GLY A 192 4.74 -1.06 -23.84
C GLY A 192 4.08 -2.17 -23.00
N GLY A 193 4.10 -2.02 -21.67
CA GLY A 193 3.46 -2.95 -20.72
C GLY A 193 1.99 -2.64 -20.37
N SER A 194 1.43 -1.57 -20.96
CA SER A 194 0.12 -1.01 -20.59
C SER A 194 -0.86 -1.02 -21.76
N TYR A 195 -2.15 -0.98 -21.43
CA TYR A 195 -3.25 -1.12 -22.38
C TYR A 195 -4.17 0.11 -22.37
N HIS A 196 -4.82 0.38 -23.50
CA HIS A 196 -5.76 1.49 -23.70
C HIS A 196 -6.91 1.07 -24.64
N ALA A 197 -7.98 1.88 -24.67
CA ALA A 197 -9.15 1.63 -25.50
C ALA A 197 -9.01 2.20 -26.93
N GLY A 198 -7.91 1.85 -27.60
CA GLY A 198 -7.61 2.31 -28.97
C GLY A 198 -7.08 3.74 -29.06
N ASP A 199 -6.77 4.16 -30.28
CA ASP A 199 -6.00 5.40 -30.56
C ASP A 199 -6.84 6.67 -30.35
N ALA A 200 -8.16 6.55 -30.36
CA ALA A 200 -9.09 7.64 -30.04
C ALA A 200 -9.36 7.79 -28.53
N SER A 201 -8.81 6.91 -27.69
CA SER A 201 -9.05 6.97 -26.24
C SER A 201 -8.32 8.15 -25.58
N ALA A 202 -8.96 8.76 -24.59
CA ALA A 202 -8.36 9.85 -23.80
C ALA A 202 -7.00 9.44 -23.20
N ALA A 203 -6.87 8.18 -22.75
CA ALA A 203 -5.62 7.61 -22.24
C ALA A 203 -4.49 7.58 -23.27
N TYR A 204 -4.79 7.29 -24.54
CA TYR A 204 -3.80 7.28 -25.61
C TYR A 204 -3.42 8.71 -26.02
N ILE A 205 -4.42 9.56 -26.23
CA ILE A 205 -4.24 10.95 -26.63
C ILE A 205 -3.39 11.71 -25.59
N GLN A 206 -3.68 11.59 -24.29
CA GLN A 206 -2.90 12.24 -23.24
C GLN A 206 -1.45 11.76 -23.18
N HIS A 207 -1.20 10.47 -23.38
CA HIS A 207 0.16 9.93 -23.33
C HIS A 207 1.04 10.40 -24.50
N PHE A 208 0.47 10.57 -25.69
CA PHE A 208 1.23 11.03 -26.87
C PHE A 208 1.30 12.56 -26.98
N GLN A 209 0.22 13.28 -26.65
CA GLN A 209 0.24 14.74 -26.62
C GLN A 209 1.14 15.26 -25.48
N GLY A 210 1.14 14.61 -24.32
CA GLY A 210 1.99 14.99 -23.18
C GLY A 210 3.49 14.77 -23.43
N LYS A 211 3.88 13.84 -24.31
CA LYS A 211 5.29 13.65 -24.70
C LYS A 211 5.80 14.68 -25.70
N ALA A 212 4.91 15.19 -26.58
CA ALA A 212 5.29 16.19 -27.57
C ALA A 212 5.45 17.59 -26.97
N SER A 213 4.62 17.98 -26.00
CA SER A 213 4.77 19.27 -25.30
C SER A 213 5.96 19.26 -24.34
N ALA A 214 6.15 18.18 -23.57
CA ALA A 214 7.25 18.09 -22.61
C ALA A 214 8.64 18.19 -23.28
N ALA A 215 8.85 17.55 -24.44
CA ALA A 215 10.12 17.61 -25.15
C ALA A 215 10.41 18.99 -25.77
N ALA A 216 9.37 19.72 -26.18
CA ALA A 216 9.51 21.09 -26.72
C ALA A 216 9.77 22.10 -25.60
N ASP A 217 9.11 21.96 -24.45
CA ASP A 217 9.29 22.81 -23.28
C ASP A 217 10.66 22.58 -22.62
N GLU A 218 11.14 21.34 -22.57
CA GLU A 218 12.47 20.98 -22.02
C GLU A 218 13.62 21.51 -22.90
N ALA A 219 13.47 21.42 -24.24
CA ALA A 219 14.45 21.98 -25.17
C ALA A 219 14.50 23.53 -25.15
N ASN A 220 13.39 24.19 -24.83
CA ASN A 220 13.33 25.65 -24.69
C ASN A 220 13.84 26.10 -23.32
N ALA A 221 13.50 25.37 -22.25
CA ALA A 221 14.01 25.59 -20.90
C ALA A 221 15.53 25.48 -20.82
N GLN A 222 16.13 24.46 -21.46
CA GLN A 222 17.58 24.29 -21.48
C GLN A 222 18.30 25.48 -22.11
N LYS A 223 17.74 26.09 -23.17
CA LYS A 223 18.32 27.29 -23.79
C LYS A 223 18.36 28.49 -22.85
N TYR A 224 17.32 28.66 -22.02
CA TYR A 224 17.28 29.73 -21.03
C TYR A 224 18.21 29.45 -19.85
N MET A 225 18.37 28.18 -19.45
CA MET A 225 19.35 27.76 -18.45
C MET A 225 20.79 28.00 -18.91
N ASP A 226 21.11 27.72 -20.18
CA ASP A 226 22.44 27.96 -20.75
C ASP A 226 22.77 29.47 -20.85
N GLN A 227 21.75 30.33 -20.89
CA GLN A 227 21.87 31.79 -20.87
C GLN A 227 21.94 32.38 -19.44
N GLY A 228 21.92 31.53 -18.40
CA GLY A 228 21.93 31.96 -17.00
C GLY A 228 20.62 32.59 -16.54
N CYS A 229 19.51 32.36 -17.26
CA CYS A 229 18.18 32.81 -16.83
C CYS A 229 17.60 31.85 -15.79
N ILE A 230 16.83 32.40 -14.87
CA ILE A 230 16.25 31.69 -13.73
C ILE A 230 14.73 31.71 -13.83
N GLN A 231 14.09 30.56 -13.67
CA GLN A 231 12.64 30.49 -13.74
C GLN A 231 11.99 30.97 -12.43
N CYS A 232 11.09 31.95 -12.52
CA CYS A 232 10.33 32.42 -11.35
C CYS A 232 9.27 31.38 -10.93
N CYS A 233 9.24 30.99 -9.66
CA CYS A 233 8.24 30.06 -9.11
C CYS A 233 6.80 30.60 -9.11
N HIS A 234 6.63 31.92 -9.11
CA HIS A 234 5.30 32.52 -8.97
C HIS A 234 4.58 32.72 -10.30
N CYS A 235 5.29 33.00 -11.38
CA CYS A 235 4.71 33.21 -12.71
C CYS A 235 5.21 32.24 -13.77
N GLY A 236 6.24 31.43 -13.48
CA GLY A 236 6.83 30.47 -14.43
C GLY A 236 7.71 31.11 -15.51
N GLU A 237 7.92 32.43 -15.44
CA GLU A 237 8.61 33.22 -16.46
C GLU A 237 10.12 33.29 -16.17
N TRP A 238 10.94 33.24 -17.23
CA TRP A 238 12.39 33.20 -17.15
C TRP A 238 12.95 34.61 -16.94
N CYS A 239 13.58 34.84 -15.79
CA CYS A 239 14.20 36.11 -15.44
C CYS A 239 15.69 36.07 -15.81
N PRO A 240 16.25 37.13 -16.42
CA PRO A 240 17.68 37.23 -16.71
C PRO A 240 18.50 37.30 -15.40
N GLY A 241 19.74 36.82 -15.42
CA GLY A 241 20.63 36.68 -14.25
C GLY A 241 20.88 37.95 -13.43
N ASP A 242 20.60 39.14 -13.99
CA ASP A 242 20.78 40.45 -13.34
C ASP A 242 19.67 40.80 -12.31
N CYS A 243 18.71 39.92 -12.07
CA CYS A 243 17.63 40.13 -11.11
C CYS A 243 17.99 39.77 -9.65
N GLU A 244 19.27 39.52 -9.38
CA GLU A 244 19.81 39.24 -8.06
C GLU A 244 19.75 40.47 -7.15
N VAL A 245 19.15 40.32 -5.98
CA VAL A 245 18.99 41.38 -4.98
C VAL A 245 20.02 41.24 -3.86
N GLY A 246 20.61 40.04 -3.70
CA GLY A 246 21.68 39.78 -2.75
C GLY A 246 21.95 38.30 -2.52
N GLU A 247 23.19 37.99 -2.17
CA GLU A 247 23.67 36.66 -1.83
C GLU A 247 23.56 36.45 -0.31
N ASP A 248 22.91 35.37 0.14
CA ASP A 248 22.68 35.13 1.57
C ASP A 248 23.66 34.05 2.08
N SER A 249 24.62 34.46 2.91
CA SER A 249 25.77 33.63 3.29
C SER A 249 25.37 32.40 4.13
N ILE A 250 24.17 32.41 4.72
CA ILE A 250 23.65 31.36 5.60
C ILE A 250 22.87 30.30 4.81
N ALA A 251 22.14 30.73 3.78
CA ALA A 251 21.34 29.87 2.92
C ALA A 251 22.05 29.77 1.58
N ARG A 252 22.93 28.76 1.42
CA ARG A 252 23.65 28.38 0.18
C ARG A 252 22.84 28.60 -1.12
N GLY A 253 22.73 29.84 -1.60
CA GLY A 253 21.71 30.27 -2.55
C GLY A 253 21.56 31.80 -2.59
N SER A 254 20.84 32.30 -3.60
CA SER A 254 20.71 33.73 -3.89
C SER A 254 19.26 34.20 -3.90
N LYS A 255 19.05 35.48 -3.59
CA LYS A 255 17.74 36.14 -3.56
C LYS A 255 17.49 36.88 -4.87
N TYR A 256 16.33 36.68 -5.48
CA TYR A 256 15.95 37.32 -6.74
C TYR A 256 14.61 38.04 -6.60
N LYS A 257 14.43 39.10 -7.39
CA LYS A 257 13.12 39.76 -7.57
C LYS A 257 12.69 39.63 -9.02
N CYS A 258 11.56 38.96 -9.24
CA CYS A 258 11.05 38.73 -10.59
C CYS A 258 10.67 40.04 -11.28
N PHE A 259 11.10 40.24 -12.53
CA PHE A 259 10.74 41.43 -13.32
C PHE A 259 9.26 41.46 -13.74
N ALA A 260 8.65 40.28 -13.94
CA ALA A 260 7.29 40.16 -14.47
C ALA A 260 6.23 40.29 -13.38
N CYS A 261 6.46 39.67 -12.21
CA CYS A 261 5.49 39.66 -11.12
C CYS A 261 5.93 40.41 -9.86
N ASP A 262 7.12 41.04 -9.87
CA ASP A 262 7.71 41.83 -8.77
C ASP A 262 7.85 41.11 -7.41
N LYS A 263 7.61 39.78 -7.40
CA LYS A 263 7.73 38.95 -6.20
C LYS A 263 9.16 38.48 -6.02
N VAL A 264 9.56 38.39 -4.76
CA VAL A 264 10.86 37.87 -4.37
C VAL A 264 10.79 36.35 -4.33
N PHE A 265 11.78 35.71 -4.92
CA PHE A 265 11.98 34.26 -4.89
C PHE A 265 13.45 33.94 -4.63
N TRP A 266 13.73 32.69 -4.28
CA TRP A 266 15.06 32.23 -3.87
C TRP A 266 15.54 31.10 -4.75
N THR A 267 16.83 30.99 -4.99
CA THR A 267 17.44 29.80 -5.62
C THR A 267 18.38 29.13 -4.64
N TRP A 268 18.61 27.83 -4.82
CA TRP A 268 19.50 27.04 -3.97
C TRP A 268 20.66 26.47 -4.79
N ILE A 269 21.84 26.30 -4.17
CA ILE A 269 23.03 25.73 -4.82
C ILE A 269 22.78 24.32 -5.37
N SER A 270 21.92 23.52 -4.72
CA SER A 270 21.60 22.16 -5.15
C SER A 270 20.93 22.09 -6.52
N ASP A 271 20.27 23.18 -6.92
CA ASP A 271 19.44 23.22 -8.13
C ASP A 271 20.18 23.95 -9.27
N GLY A 272 21.47 24.24 -9.08
CA GLY A 272 22.33 24.90 -10.04
C GLY A 272 21.90 26.33 -10.37
N TYR A 273 21.15 27.00 -9.49
CA TYR A 273 20.59 28.36 -9.68
C TYR A 273 19.56 28.49 -10.81
N THR A 274 18.94 27.40 -11.25
CA THR A 274 18.07 27.42 -12.45
C THR A 274 16.58 27.60 -12.14
N THR A 275 16.17 27.23 -10.92
CA THR A 275 14.76 27.19 -10.51
C THR A 275 14.55 28.06 -9.27
N GLY A 276 13.59 28.98 -9.35
CA GLY A 276 13.16 29.80 -8.23
C GLY A 276 12.25 29.04 -7.26
N HIS A 277 12.27 29.45 -6.00
CA HIS A 277 11.48 28.90 -4.90
C HIS A 277 10.81 30.01 -4.11
N GLU A 278 9.58 29.76 -3.66
CA GLU A 278 8.80 30.74 -2.89
C GLU A 278 9.34 30.94 -1.47
N VAL A 279 10.09 29.96 -0.96
CA VAL A 279 10.53 29.91 0.44
C VAL A 279 12.05 29.97 0.51
N GLU A 280 12.54 30.85 1.37
CA GLU A 280 13.94 30.93 1.76
C GLU A 280 14.38 29.61 2.40
N TYR A 281 15.50 29.05 1.96
CA TYR A 281 16.03 27.83 2.55
C TYR A 281 16.49 28.09 3.99
N LYS A 282 15.63 27.78 4.97
CA LYS A 282 15.99 27.79 6.39
C LYS A 282 16.21 26.37 6.84
N TYR A 283 17.44 26.04 7.21
CA TYR A 283 17.71 24.82 7.96
C TYR A 283 17.18 25.00 9.40
N SER A 284 15.86 24.87 9.57
CA SER A 284 15.22 24.87 10.88
C SER A 284 14.57 23.53 11.12
N ALA A 285 14.95 22.90 12.23
CA ALA A 285 14.45 21.62 12.71
C ALA A 285 12.91 21.58 12.73
N GLY A 286 12.34 20.75 11.86
CA GLY A 286 11.05 20.08 12.06
C GLY A 286 9.81 20.94 12.31
N GLN A 287 9.26 21.61 11.28
CA GLN A 287 7.80 21.70 11.10
C GLN A 287 7.41 22.21 9.72
N LEU A 288 6.76 21.38 8.90
CA LEU A 288 6.19 21.77 7.61
C LEU A 288 4.69 22.02 7.77
N ARG A 289 4.28 23.29 7.61
CA ARG A 289 2.91 23.67 7.24
C ARG A 289 2.87 23.78 5.72
N ILE A 290 2.19 22.85 5.04
CA ILE A 290 1.91 22.95 3.59
C ILE A 290 0.42 22.79 3.32
N SER A 291 -0.05 23.69 2.45
CA SER A 291 -1.41 23.84 1.92
C SER A 291 -1.96 22.58 1.22
N THR A 292 -3.28 22.42 1.29
CA THR A 292 -4.03 21.16 1.24
C THR A 292 -4.27 20.53 -0.13
N PHE A 293 -3.57 20.88 -1.21
CA PHE A 293 -3.91 20.39 -2.56
C PHE A 293 -2.96 19.38 -3.21
N GLN A 294 -1.76 19.12 -2.64
CA GLN A 294 -0.83 18.09 -3.13
C GLN A 294 -0.91 16.77 -2.33
N LEU A 295 -1.96 16.59 -1.53
CA LEU A 295 -1.99 15.58 -0.45
C LEU A 295 -2.23 14.13 -0.89
N VAL A 296 -2.58 13.83 -2.15
CA VAL A 296 -2.89 12.44 -2.56
C VAL A 296 -1.71 11.75 -3.24
N ALA A 297 -0.98 12.44 -4.12
CA ALA A 297 0.18 11.86 -4.82
C ALA A 297 1.46 11.87 -3.98
N MET A 298 1.62 12.86 -3.09
CA MET A 298 2.72 12.85 -2.10
C MET A 298 2.44 11.90 -0.93
N PHE A 299 1.20 11.45 -0.67
CA PHE A 299 0.91 10.58 0.48
C PHE A 299 1.51 9.17 0.34
N ASP A 300 1.59 8.64 -0.89
CA ASP A 300 2.15 7.31 -1.14
C ASP A 300 3.69 7.33 -1.27
N PHE A 301 4.29 8.49 -1.59
CA PHE A 301 5.75 8.66 -1.64
C PHE A 301 6.35 9.21 -0.32
N LEU A 302 5.59 9.98 0.47
CA LEU A 302 5.99 10.47 1.81
C LEU A 302 5.52 9.57 2.95
N LYS A 303 4.93 8.40 2.68
CA LYS A 303 4.72 7.37 3.71
C LYS A 303 6.10 6.83 4.11
N ARG A 304 6.79 7.53 5.02
CA ARG A 304 7.94 6.98 5.74
C ARG A 304 7.50 5.62 6.27
N PRO A 305 8.26 4.54 6.03
CA PRO A 305 7.89 3.22 6.51
C PRO A 305 7.59 3.33 8.00
N THR A 306 6.40 2.90 8.39
CA THR A 306 6.06 2.89 9.81
C THR A 306 6.99 1.91 10.52
N LEU A 307 7.25 2.10 11.81
CA LEU A 307 8.05 1.14 12.58
C LEU A 307 7.46 -0.28 12.49
N GLU A 308 6.13 -0.39 12.34
CA GLU A 308 5.41 -1.65 12.13
C GLU A 308 5.72 -2.30 10.77
N ASP A 309 5.78 -1.51 9.69
CA ASP A 309 6.17 -2.00 8.36
C ASP A 309 7.63 -2.48 8.37
N GLU A 310 8.51 -1.74 9.03
CA GLU A 310 9.92 -2.08 9.10
C GLU A 310 10.14 -3.32 9.98
N LEU A 311 9.40 -3.45 11.08
CA LEU A 311 9.36 -4.66 11.87
C LEU A 311 8.92 -5.87 11.05
N PHE A 312 7.87 -5.73 10.24
CA PHE A 312 7.39 -6.80 9.38
C PHE A 312 8.49 -7.26 8.41
N LYS A 313 9.20 -6.31 7.77
CA LYS A 313 10.34 -6.62 6.90
C LYS A 313 11.48 -7.30 7.65
N MET A 314 11.82 -6.87 8.87
CA MET A 314 12.86 -7.51 9.67
C MET A 314 12.49 -8.96 10.03
N ARG A 315 11.26 -9.21 10.50
CA ARG A 315 10.77 -10.57 10.80
C ARG A 315 10.73 -11.45 9.56
N PHE A 316 10.31 -10.89 8.42
CA PHE A 316 10.33 -11.59 7.14
C PHE A 316 11.75 -11.95 6.70
N THR A 317 12.68 -11.00 6.80
CA THR A 317 14.10 -11.19 6.49
C THR A 317 14.73 -12.24 7.38
N ALA A 318 14.49 -12.21 8.70
CA ALA A 318 14.96 -13.23 9.64
C ALA A 318 14.47 -14.64 9.23
N LYS A 319 13.18 -14.79 8.94
CA LYS A 319 12.63 -16.08 8.44
C LYS A 319 13.20 -16.49 7.08
N SER A 320 13.50 -15.54 6.20
CA SER A 320 14.14 -15.79 4.92
C SER A 320 15.56 -16.34 5.11
N LEU A 321 16.34 -15.74 6.02
CA LEU A 321 17.69 -16.18 6.35
C LEU A 321 17.72 -17.57 7.00
N VAL A 322 16.75 -17.91 7.86
CA VAL A 322 16.59 -19.29 8.38
C VAL A 322 16.35 -20.28 7.25
N ARG A 323 15.53 -19.93 6.24
CA ARG A 323 15.32 -20.78 5.07
C ARG A 323 16.60 -20.94 4.24
N ASN A 324 17.38 -19.88 4.07
CA ASN A 324 18.66 -19.93 3.37
C ASN A 324 19.69 -20.78 4.13
N SER A 325 19.74 -20.69 5.47
CA SER A 325 20.57 -21.57 6.32
C SER A 325 20.25 -23.04 6.06
N LYS A 326 18.96 -23.42 6.12
CA LYS A 326 18.52 -24.80 5.85
C LYS A 326 18.82 -25.25 4.41
N LYS A 327 18.86 -24.33 3.45
CA LYS A 327 19.25 -24.62 2.07
C LYS A 327 20.75 -24.93 1.98
N CYS A 328 21.60 -24.13 2.63
CA CYS A 328 23.03 -24.38 2.72
C CYS A 328 23.34 -25.70 3.44
N GLU A 329 22.62 -26.07 4.50
CA GLU A 329 22.75 -27.39 5.16
C GLU A 329 22.44 -28.54 4.21
N LYS A 330 21.38 -28.43 3.41
CA LYS A 330 21.06 -29.45 2.38
C LYS A 330 22.15 -29.53 1.31
N ASN A 331 22.67 -28.39 0.86
CA ASN A 331 23.77 -28.34 -0.09
C ASN A 331 25.04 -28.98 0.50
N GLN A 332 25.34 -28.72 1.78
CA GLN A 332 26.45 -29.34 2.49
C GLN A 332 26.34 -30.87 2.48
N ILE A 333 25.16 -31.42 2.80
CA ILE A 333 24.93 -32.88 2.78
C ILE A 333 25.14 -33.42 1.36
N ALA A 334 24.66 -32.71 0.34
CA ALA A 334 24.87 -33.11 -1.06
C ALA A 334 26.36 -33.07 -1.46
N GLN A 335 27.14 -32.09 -1.00
CA GLN A 335 28.59 -32.04 -1.25
C GLN A 335 29.35 -33.13 -0.49
N LYS A 336 28.94 -33.46 0.74
CA LYS A 336 29.50 -34.61 1.48
C LYS A 336 29.24 -35.94 0.77
N LEU A 337 28.07 -36.11 0.15
CA LEU A 337 27.78 -37.31 -0.65
C LEU A 337 28.70 -37.39 -1.88
N LYS A 338 28.91 -36.27 -2.57
CA LYS A 338 29.84 -36.20 -3.72
C LYS A 338 31.29 -36.43 -3.31
N LEU A 339 31.68 -35.93 -2.13
CA LEU A 339 32.98 -36.20 -1.52
C LEU A 339 33.19 -37.71 -1.31
N LYS A 340 32.22 -38.41 -0.72
CA LYS A 340 32.27 -39.88 -0.56
C LYS A 340 32.48 -40.58 -1.90
N GLN A 341 31.66 -40.24 -2.90
CA GLN A 341 31.78 -40.82 -4.24
C GLN A 341 33.11 -40.49 -4.93
N ALA A 342 33.73 -39.35 -4.64
CA ALA A 342 35.04 -38.99 -5.20
C ALA A 342 36.18 -39.79 -4.54
N ILE A 343 36.09 -40.04 -3.23
CA ILE A 343 37.03 -40.88 -2.49
C ILE A 343 36.93 -42.34 -2.96
N GLU A 344 35.72 -42.88 -3.13
CA GLU A 344 35.49 -44.24 -3.66
C GLU A 344 36.10 -44.43 -5.07
N LYS A 345 36.13 -43.37 -5.88
CA LYS A 345 36.70 -43.37 -7.23
C LYS A 345 38.22 -43.12 -7.24
N GLY A 346 38.86 -42.88 -6.09
CA GLY A 346 40.27 -42.54 -6.00
C GLY A 346 40.63 -41.15 -6.54
N ASN A 347 39.66 -40.26 -6.77
CA ASN A 347 39.91 -38.90 -7.27
C ASN A 347 40.11 -37.92 -6.10
N MET A 348 41.33 -37.88 -5.58
CA MET A 348 41.69 -37.06 -4.41
C MET A 348 41.60 -35.55 -4.68
N GLU A 349 41.94 -35.09 -5.89
CA GLU A 349 41.82 -33.67 -6.25
C GLU A 349 40.35 -33.22 -6.32
N GLY A 350 39.47 -34.06 -6.86
CA GLY A 350 38.02 -33.84 -6.82
C GLY A 350 37.45 -33.88 -5.41
N ALA A 351 37.95 -34.78 -4.56
CA ALA A 351 37.56 -34.88 -3.15
C ALA A 351 37.88 -33.58 -2.39
N LYS A 352 39.08 -33.01 -2.57
CA LYS A 352 39.46 -31.72 -1.94
C LYS A 352 38.50 -30.59 -2.29
N ILE A 353 38.10 -30.46 -3.55
CA ILE A 353 37.15 -29.42 -4.00
C ILE A 353 35.77 -29.63 -3.35
N TYR A 354 35.28 -30.87 -3.29
CA TYR A 354 33.99 -31.15 -2.64
C TYR A 354 34.02 -30.96 -1.12
N ALA A 355 35.15 -31.28 -0.46
CA ALA A 355 35.37 -31.02 0.95
C ALA A 355 35.38 -29.52 1.25
N GLN A 356 36.13 -28.71 0.49
CA GLN A 356 36.13 -27.24 0.61
C GLN A 356 34.73 -26.66 0.43
N ASN A 357 33.99 -27.10 -0.58
CA ASN A 357 32.62 -26.66 -0.81
C ASN A 357 31.69 -27.04 0.36
N ALA A 358 31.87 -28.23 0.95
CA ALA A 358 31.10 -28.64 2.12
C ALA A 358 31.40 -27.78 3.36
N ILE A 359 32.67 -27.42 3.60
CA ILE A 359 33.05 -26.54 4.73
C ILE A 359 32.51 -25.13 4.51
N ARG A 360 32.60 -24.62 3.28
CA ARG A 360 32.05 -23.31 2.93
C ARG A 360 30.54 -23.25 3.15
N GLU A 361 29.79 -24.22 2.67
CA GLU A 361 28.32 -24.28 2.86
C GLU A 361 27.94 -24.42 4.34
N LYS A 362 28.71 -25.20 5.13
CA LYS A 362 28.52 -25.29 6.59
C LYS A 362 28.72 -23.93 7.27
N THR A 363 29.78 -23.23 6.89
CA THR A 363 30.11 -21.91 7.45
C THR A 363 29.08 -20.87 7.05
N GLN A 364 28.64 -20.87 5.78
CA GLN A 364 27.57 -20.00 5.29
C GLN A 364 26.23 -20.26 5.99
N ALA A 365 25.87 -21.53 6.24
CA ALA A 365 24.68 -21.88 7.00
C ALA A 365 24.73 -21.27 8.41
N LEU A 366 25.85 -21.45 9.13
CA LEU A 366 26.04 -20.87 10.46
C LEU A 366 25.97 -19.34 10.44
N SER A 367 26.59 -18.68 9.47
CA SER A 367 26.52 -17.22 9.33
C SER A 367 25.09 -16.74 9.06
N TYR A 368 24.33 -17.42 8.21
CA TYR A 368 22.92 -17.10 7.97
C TYR A 368 22.06 -17.30 9.22
N LEU A 369 22.30 -18.37 9.97
CA LEU A 369 21.59 -18.64 11.23
C LEU A 369 21.89 -17.56 12.28
N GLN A 370 23.16 -17.19 12.43
CA GLN A 370 23.58 -16.10 13.34
C GLN A 370 22.95 -14.76 12.95
N LEU A 371 23.00 -14.41 11.67
CA LEU A 371 22.40 -13.17 11.18
C LEU A 371 20.88 -13.18 11.39
N SER A 372 20.22 -14.32 11.14
CA SER A 372 18.78 -14.46 11.36
C SER A 372 18.39 -14.24 12.84
N SER A 373 19.17 -14.80 13.77
CA SER A 373 18.94 -14.64 15.20
C SER A 373 19.14 -13.20 15.66
N ARG A 374 20.11 -12.49 15.07
CA ARG A 374 20.39 -11.08 15.40
C ARG A 374 19.30 -10.15 14.89
N ILE A 375 18.84 -10.35 13.64
CA ILE A 375 17.73 -9.58 13.08
C ILE A 375 16.44 -9.85 13.86
N ASP A 376 16.19 -11.09 14.30
CA ASP A 376 15.02 -11.40 15.11
C ASP A 376 15.07 -10.75 16.51
N ALA A 377 16.26 -10.67 17.11
CA ALA A 377 16.48 -9.94 18.36
C ALA A 377 16.24 -8.43 18.22
N VAL A 378 16.72 -7.81 17.13
CA VAL A 378 16.44 -6.40 16.82
C VAL A 378 14.95 -6.19 16.58
N ALA A 379 14.30 -7.09 15.83
CA ALA A 379 12.87 -7.03 15.60
C ALA A 379 12.07 -7.14 16.92
N ALA A 380 12.49 -7.97 17.88
CA ALA A 380 11.84 -8.02 19.20
C ALA A 380 11.94 -6.70 19.97
N ARG A 381 13.08 -5.99 19.88
CA ARG A 381 13.25 -4.66 20.48
C ARG A 381 12.37 -3.62 19.79
N VAL A 382 12.31 -3.64 18.45
CA VAL A 382 11.43 -2.74 17.69
C VAL A 382 9.95 -2.98 18.03
N GLN A 383 9.51 -4.23 18.15
CA GLN A 383 8.14 -4.58 18.60
C GLN A 383 7.84 -4.02 20.00
N THR A 384 8.83 -4.09 20.90
CA THR A 384 8.71 -3.53 22.25
C THR A 384 8.62 -2.01 22.19
N ALA A 385 9.43 -1.35 21.36
CA ALA A 385 9.39 0.09 21.16
C ALA A 385 8.05 0.57 20.56
N ILE A 386 7.47 -0.18 19.61
CA ILE A 386 6.14 0.10 19.05
C ILE A 386 5.06 -0.04 20.13
N SER A 387 5.08 -1.14 20.88
CA SER A 387 4.13 -1.36 21.98
C SER A 387 4.25 -0.26 23.04
N MET A 388 5.47 0.15 23.37
CA MET A 388 5.75 1.26 24.28
C MET A 388 5.34 2.61 23.70
N GLY A 389 5.49 2.82 22.40
CA GLY A 389 5.01 4.01 21.70
C GLY A 389 3.48 4.12 21.75
N ASN A 390 2.78 3.00 21.55
CA ASN A 390 1.32 2.91 21.67
C ASN A 390 0.88 3.13 23.13
N LEU A 391 1.58 2.53 24.10
CA LEU A 391 1.35 2.78 25.52
C LEU A 391 1.62 4.24 25.89
N LYS A 392 2.70 4.87 25.41
CA LYS A 392 3.01 6.29 25.61
C LYS A 392 1.94 7.18 24.98
N SER A 393 1.43 6.85 23.80
CA SER A 393 0.34 7.58 23.16
C SER A 393 -0.94 7.52 23.99
N ASN A 394 -1.33 6.32 24.42
CA ASN A 394 -2.49 6.12 25.29
C ASN A 394 -2.29 6.82 26.64
N MET A 395 -1.10 6.73 27.21
CA MET A 395 -0.75 7.36 28.48
C MET A 395 -0.64 8.89 28.33
N SER A 396 -0.26 9.42 27.17
CA SER A 396 -0.33 10.86 26.86
C SER A 396 -1.78 11.34 26.76
N GLY A 397 -2.68 10.55 26.19
CA GLY A 397 -4.13 10.83 26.21
C GLY A 397 -4.68 10.87 27.63
N VAL A 398 -4.33 9.87 28.45
CA VAL A 398 -4.71 9.80 29.87
C VAL A 398 -4.05 10.93 30.68
N VAL A 399 -2.78 11.27 30.43
CA VAL A 399 -2.06 12.36 31.10
C VAL A 399 -2.57 13.73 30.65
N LYS A 400 -3.07 13.90 29.43
CA LYS A 400 -3.78 15.13 29.02
C LYS A 400 -5.13 15.25 29.74
N GLY A 401 -5.89 14.15 29.83
CA GLY A 401 -7.09 14.09 30.65
C GLY A 401 -6.79 14.32 32.14
N MET A 402 -5.63 13.85 32.61
CA MET A 402 -5.13 14.05 33.96
C MET A 402 -4.49 15.43 34.14
N ASN A 403 -4.00 16.12 33.12
CA ASN A 403 -3.46 17.49 33.21
C ASN A 403 -4.59 18.51 33.34
N VAL A 404 -5.76 18.25 32.77
CA VAL A 404 -6.98 18.99 33.14
C VAL A 404 -7.31 18.81 34.63
N VAL A 405 -6.89 17.69 35.23
CA VAL A 405 -6.99 17.41 36.68
C VAL A 405 -5.76 17.91 37.47
N MET A 406 -4.56 17.96 36.86
CA MET A 406 -3.26 18.33 37.45
C MET A 406 -2.80 19.77 37.15
N ASP A 407 -3.56 20.58 36.41
CA ASP A 407 -3.51 22.05 36.50
C ASP A 407 -3.93 22.53 37.90
N SER A 408 -4.35 21.59 38.76
CA SER A 408 -4.39 21.74 40.20
C SER A 408 -3.14 21.26 40.97
N MET A 409 -2.18 20.47 40.42
CA MET A 409 -0.89 20.11 41.07
C MET A 409 0.26 19.50 40.20
N ASN A 410 1.38 20.25 40.15
CA ASN A 410 2.81 19.90 40.43
C ASN A 410 3.81 19.42 39.33
N VAL A 411 4.99 20.05 39.32
CA VAL A 411 6.02 20.12 38.26
C VAL A 411 7.15 19.07 38.42
N GLU A 412 7.35 18.53 39.62
CA GLU A 412 8.48 17.66 39.97
C GLU A 412 8.46 16.28 39.29
N LYS A 413 7.27 15.78 38.94
CA LYS A 413 7.09 14.46 38.30
C LYS A 413 7.53 14.44 36.83
N ILE A 414 7.42 15.56 36.13
CA ILE A 414 7.77 15.66 34.71
C ILE A 414 9.30 15.62 34.54
N SER A 415 10.05 16.23 35.47
CA SER A 415 11.52 16.20 35.47
C SER A 415 12.08 14.79 35.70
N LYS A 416 11.52 14.01 36.64
CA LYS A 416 11.94 12.62 36.87
C LYS A 416 11.69 11.67 35.69
N THR A 417 10.62 11.88 34.92
CA THR A 417 10.34 11.05 33.72
C THR A 417 11.30 11.34 32.56
N MET A 418 11.95 12.51 32.54
CA MET A 418 12.96 12.84 31.52
C MET A 418 14.32 12.25 31.90
N ASP A 419 14.74 12.34 33.15
CA ASP A 419 16.01 11.74 33.61
C ASP A 419 16.02 10.20 33.50
N GLN A 420 14.87 9.55 33.69
CA GLN A 420 14.75 8.10 33.57
C GLN A 420 14.74 7.63 32.10
N PHE A 421 14.36 8.50 31.17
CA PHE A 421 14.36 8.23 29.74
C PHE A 421 15.78 8.33 29.16
N GLU A 422 16.57 9.31 29.60
CA GLU A 422 17.99 9.43 29.21
C GLU A 422 18.84 8.23 29.65
N ARG A 423 18.65 7.73 30.87
CA ARG A 423 19.38 6.52 31.35
C ARG A 423 19.02 5.24 30.58
N GLN A 424 17.80 5.12 30.07
CA GLN A 424 17.40 3.96 29.27
C GLN A 424 17.91 4.02 27.83
N PHE A 425 18.29 5.20 27.35
CA PHE A 425 18.77 5.40 25.99
C PHE A 425 20.29 5.18 25.89
N GLU A 426 21.09 5.66 26.86
CA GLU A 426 22.53 5.40 26.90
C GLU A 426 22.89 3.90 27.06
N ASP A 427 22.11 3.14 27.83
CA ASP A 427 22.33 1.70 28.04
C ASP A 427 22.00 0.84 26.79
N LEU A 428 21.24 1.40 25.84
CA LEU A 428 20.90 0.75 24.58
C LEU A 428 22.02 0.91 23.53
N ASP A 429 22.69 2.07 23.50
CA ASP A 429 23.83 2.35 22.62
C ASP A 429 25.10 1.58 23.04
N VAL A 430 25.37 1.44 24.35
CA VAL A 430 26.54 0.67 24.82
C VAL A 430 26.40 -0.83 24.51
N ARG A 431 25.19 -1.40 24.61
CA ARG A 431 24.95 -2.81 24.27
C ARG A 431 24.95 -3.09 22.77
N ALA A 432 24.61 -2.11 21.93
CA ALA A 432 24.73 -2.24 20.48
C ALA A 432 26.21 -2.20 20.05
N ALA A 433 27.00 -1.26 20.59
CA ALA A 433 28.44 -1.13 20.30
C ALA A 433 29.27 -2.35 20.74
N TYR A 434 28.95 -2.99 21.88
CA TYR A 434 29.59 -4.24 22.30
C TYR A 434 29.26 -5.42 21.37
N MET A 435 28.03 -5.44 20.83
CA MET A 435 27.59 -6.49 19.90
C MET A 435 28.29 -6.37 18.53
N GLU A 436 28.64 -5.15 18.11
CA GLU A 436 29.30 -4.87 16.83
C GLU A 436 30.82 -5.11 16.88
N GLY A 437 31.49 -4.73 17.98
CA GLY A 437 32.93 -5.00 18.17
C GLY A 437 33.28 -6.49 18.28
N ALA A 438 32.44 -7.30 18.93
CA ALA A 438 32.64 -8.75 19.02
C ALA A 438 32.39 -9.48 17.68
N MET A 439 31.51 -8.94 16.82
CA MET A 439 31.18 -9.54 15.52
C MET A 439 32.29 -9.41 14.48
N ASN A 440 33.10 -8.34 14.53
CA ASN A 440 34.23 -8.11 13.62
C ASN A 440 35.43 -9.06 13.84
N SER A 441 35.53 -9.74 14.99
CA SER A 441 36.62 -10.68 15.29
C SER A 441 36.33 -12.14 14.89
N THR A 442 35.08 -12.47 14.53
CA THR A 442 34.61 -13.86 14.39
C THR A 442 34.57 -14.37 12.94
N THR A 443 34.70 -13.51 11.93
CA THR A 443 34.52 -13.88 10.50
C THR A 443 35.84 -14.03 9.73
N ALA A 444 37.00 -13.89 10.39
CA ALA A 444 38.31 -13.81 9.74
C ALA A 444 38.95 -15.17 9.37
N GLY A 445 38.32 -16.31 9.70
CA GLY A 445 38.87 -17.65 9.46
C GLY A 445 38.16 -18.42 8.36
N ALA A 446 37.99 -17.84 7.17
CA ALA A 446 37.37 -18.56 6.06
C ALA A 446 38.36 -19.59 5.48
N THR A 447 38.28 -20.82 6.00
CA THR A 447 38.84 -22.08 5.47
C THR A 447 40.36 -22.19 5.44
N PRO A 448 41.02 -22.46 6.60
CA PRO A 448 42.39 -22.95 6.62
C PRO A 448 42.46 -24.36 5.97
N ALA A 449 43.56 -24.63 5.28
CA ALA A 449 43.77 -25.87 4.52
C ALA A 449 43.66 -27.13 5.41
N ASP A 450 44.11 -27.04 6.66
CA ASP A 450 44.08 -28.15 7.63
C ASP A 450 42.66 -28.69 7.86
N GLN A 451 41.64 -27.81 7.91
CA GLN A 451 40.25 -28.23 8.10
C GLN A 451 39.68 -29.02 6.92
N VAL A 452 40.25 -28.83 5.72
CA VAL A 452 39.84 -29.55 4.51
C VAL A 452 40.35 -30.98 4.57
N ASP A 453 41.64 -31.15 4.91
CA ASP A 453 42.27 -32.47 4.98
C ASP A 453 41.70 -33.29 6.14
N ASP A 454 41.43 -32.67 7.29
CA ASP A 454 40.73 -33.30 8.42
C ASP A 454 39.33 -33.81 8.04
N LEU A 455 38.58 -33.03 7.25
CA LEU A 455 37.24 -33.43 6.81
C LEU A 455 37.30 -34.61 5.83
N ILE A 456 38.32 -34.66 4.97
CA ILE A 456 38.50 -35.77 4.03
C ILE A 456 38.84 -37.05 4.80
N GLN A 457 39.75 -36.97 5.77
CA GLN A 457 40.13 -38.10 6.63
C GLN A 457 38.92 -38.64 7.42
N MET A 458 38.16 -37.74 8.07
CA MET A 458 36.95 -38.11 8.81
C MET A 458 35.91 -38.81 7.93
N VAL A 459 35.66 -38.29 6.72
CA VAL A 459 34.70 -38.90 5.79
C VAL A 459 35.22 -40.22 5.23
N ALA A 460 36.52 -40.39 5.07
CA ALA A 460 37.08 -41.68 4.64
C ALA A 460 36.99 -42.74 5.74
N ASP A 461 37.32 -42.38 6.98
CA ASP A 461 37.26 -43.25 8.15
C ASP A 461 35.81 -43.67 8.46
N GLU A 462 34.85 -42.75 8.39
CA GLU A 462 33.41 -43.04 8.59
C GLU A 462 32.85 -44.05 7.58
N ASN A 463 33.45 -44.16 6.40
CA ASN A 463 32.96 -45.02 5.32
C ASN A 463 33.86 -46.25 5.11
N GLY A 464 34.82 -46.51 6.01
CA GLY A 464 35.74 -47.64 5.92
C GLY A 464 36.64 -47.59 4.68
N LEU A 465 36.81 -46.41 4.08
CA LEU A 465 37.69 -46.18 2.95
C LEU A 465 39.06 -45.85 3.52
N VAL A 466 39.88 -46.89 3.68
CA VAL A 466 41.25 -46.73 4.18
C VAL A 466 42.02 -45.84 3.20
N ILE A 467 42.32 -44.59 3.58
CA ILE A 467 43.33 -43.74 2.92
C ILE A 467 44.71 -44.31 3.29
N ALA A 468 44.99 -45.55 2.92
CA ALA A 468 46.33 -46.13 3.04
C ALA A 468 46.69 -46.70 1.66
N GLY A 469 47.72 -46.10 1.06
CA GLY A 469 48.45 -46.73 -0.05
C GLY A 469 48.78 -45.86 -1.25
N GLN A 470 48.24 -44.64 -1.40
CA GLN A 470 48.55 -43.80 -2.58
C GLN A 470 49.26 -42.47 -2.30
N LEU A 471 49.35 -42.03 -1.04
CA LEU A 471 50.28 -40.96 -0.66
C LEU A 471 51.72 -41.48 -0.41
N ASP A 472 51.87 -42.78 -0.17
CA ASP A 472 53.19 -43.44 0.02
C ASP A 472 53.85 -43.83 -1.32
N SER A 473 53.12 -43.75 -2.43
CA SER A 473 53.60 -44.11 -3.77
C SER A 473 54.27 -42.95 -4.52
N ALA A 474 54.42 -41.77 -3.90
CA ALA A 474 55.02 -40.58 -4.51
C ALA A 474 56.36 -40.14 -3.89
N GLY A 475 56.94 -40.91 -2.97
CA GLY A 475 58.23 -40.56 -2.35
C GLY A 475 58.95 -41.77 -1.76
N ALA A 476 59.81 -42.41 -2.56
CA ALA A 476 60.68 -43.47 -2.10
C ALA A 476 61.87 -42.94 -1.26
N VAL A 477 62.25 -43.77 -0.26
CA VAL A 477 63.58 -43.96 0.37
C VAL A 477 63.67 -43.60 1.88
N GLY A 478 63.64 -44.65 2.72
CA GLY A 478 64.82 -45.03 3.54
C GLY A 478 64.85 -44.74 5.05
N SER A 479 64.67 -45.82 5.84
CA SER A 479 65.44 -46.18 7.06
C SER A 479 64.87 -45.90 8.48
N HIS A 480 64.45 -47.01 9.11
CA HIS A 480 64.66 -47.47 10.51
C HIS A 480 64.26 -46.63 11.76
N VAL A 481 63.37 -47.28 12.55
CA VAL A 481 63.30 -47.42 14.04
C VAL A 481 62.45 -46.39 14.81
N PRO A 482 61.72 -46.81 15.88
CA PRO A 482 60.37 -46.32 16.22
C PRO A 482 60.37 -45.22 17.31
N VAL A 483 59.21 -44.57 17.48
CA VAL A 483 58.60 -44.01 18.72
C VAL A 483 57.90 -42.66 18.46
N ALA A 484 56.63 -42.61 18.88
CA ALA A 484 55.79 -41.46 19.28
C ALA A 484 55.39 -40.37 18.25
N ALA A 485 54.06 -40.30 18.05
CA ALA A 485 53.14 -39.17 17.77
C ALA A 485 53.64 -37.84 17.14
N PRO A 486 52.93 -37.25 16.15
CA PRO A 486 53.38 -36.04 15.47
C PRO A 486 53.08 -34.76 16.27
N ALA A 487 54.12 -33.95 16.49
CA ALA A 487 54.07 -32.60 17.04
C ALA A 487 53.91 -31.56 15.93
N ALA A 488 52.67 -31.31 15.48
CA ALA A 488 52.32 -30.19 14.59
C ALA A 488 51.78 -28.95 15.36
N ALA A 489 51.83 -28.96 16.69
CA ALA A 489 51.29 -27.90 17.57
C ALA A 489 52.33 -26.88 18.06
N GLN A 490 53.62 -27.05 17.76
CA GLN A 490 54.68 -26.41 18.54
C GLN A 490 54.98 -24.93 18.24
N ALA A 491 54.62 -24.38 17.07
CA ALA A 491 54.97 -23.00 16.72
C ALA A 491 54.03 -21.96 17.37
N THR A 492 52.74 -22.27 17.49
CA THR A 492 51.80 -21.45 18.28
C THR A 492 52.13 -21.55 19.76
N ASP A 493 52.50 -22.74 20.23
CA ASP A 493 52.85 -22.98 21.63
C ASP A 493 54.10 -22.22 22.09
N ASP A 494 55.13 -22.02 21.25
CA ASP A 494 56.33 -21.24 21.62
C ASP A 494 56.01 -19.75 21.85
N LEU A 495 55.08 -19.15 21.07
CA LEU A 495 54.67 -17.77 21.26
C LEU A 495 53.82 -17.59 22.52
N THR A 496 52.89 -18.51 22.77
CA THR A 496 52.10 -18.54 24.02
C THR A 496 52.98 -18.84 25.24
N ALA A 497 54.01 -19.66 25.09
CA ALA A 497 54.97 -19.96 26.15
C ALA A 497 55.85 -18.75 26.48
N ARG A 498 56.32 -18.00 25.48
CA ARG A 498 57.06 -16.75 25.69
C ARG A 498 56.20 -15.65 26.33
N LEU A 499 54.92 -15.56 25.95
CA LEU A 499 53.95 -14.64 26.58
C LEU A 499 53.58 -15.07 28.01
N ALA A 500 53.56 -16.38 28.30
CA ALA A 500 53.33 -16.89 29.65
C ALA A 500 54.54 -16.67 30.57
N ALA A 501 55.76 -16.79 30.03
CA ALA A 501 56.98 -16.46 30.76
C ALA A 501 57.05 -14.96 31.11
N LEU A 502 56.60 -14.08 30.22
CA LEU A 502 56.49 -12.62 30.47
C LEU A 502 55.38 -12.25 31.48
N ARG A 503 54.38 -13.10 31.67
CA ARG A 503 53.33 -12.89 32.69
C ARG A 503 53.72 -13.37 34.10
N LYS A 504 54.78 -14.19 34.21
CA LYS A 504 55.31 -14.68 35.49
C LYS A 504 56.52 -13.88 35.98
N ALA A 505 56.97 -12.88 35.22
CA ALA A 505 58.10 -12.00 35.53
C ALA A 505 57.67 -10.73 36.26
#